data_AF-A0A7Y7STY3-F1
#
_entry.id   AF-A0A7Y7STY3-F1
#
_cell.length_a   1.000
_cell.length_b   1.000
_cell.length_c   1.000
_cell.angle_alpha   90.00
_cell.angle_beta   90.00
_cell.angle_gamma   90.00
#
_symmetry.space_group_name_H-M   'P 1'
#
loop_
_entity.id
_entity.type
_entity.pdbx_description
1 polymer ?
#
loop_
_entity_poly.entity_id
_entity_poly.type
_entity_poly.pdbx_seq_one_letter_code
_entity_poly.pdbx_strand_id
1 'polypeptide(L)'
;MENELLPTDYLNIKLGSYKSSTLSIKINKTHSDFITTGAGIESFNPRDCATLFHEFCHKLQNTSSVIGFQFFNLITSIWHNGRNYAYDSSDESSKNSNINAINILNTYRLNNNETLQKRKLISITKIHDIDNIKEQKYTHEPIAVSYIYNDYECELMFGIGEFYESCADVLERFFCTKINHSDLFSDADTVPYKTGESIAKFFNPQCSDYRLIILLLTSMQHSSPHQMFILLSLIFSNSDTSDEIVRNLCEEQARSLINMNKEWIVLTRQTIDNGFPNEDPFLGDVFKSISTSIEKNLIIRIENPFLELDFLARITESNYKEELTNFIENFDGCVIYADDQSMELSGGYQKIIIGDDSVFNQEKEFMTFQCSIFLAIKNLNGSSTFDEEREYSCPVFDYCKNINKTEHQHICLTAPHNHLKPDAHGNNCPFQLATYKYDLKNHYGDS
;
A
#
# COMPACT_ATOMS: atom_id res chain seq x y z
N MET A 1 -25.19 20.52 26.71
CA MET A 1 -25.19 20.72 25.25
C MET A 1 -23.95 20.04 24.77
N GLU A 2 -24.13 18.76 24.46
CA GLU A 2 -23.11 17.88 23.91
C GLU A 2 -22.70 18.43 22.55
N ASN A 3 -21.40 18.53 22.33
CA ASN A 3 -20.86 18.81 21.00
C ASN A 3 -21.08 17.56 20.16
N GLU A 4 -22.26 17.42 19.56
CA GLU A 4 -22.48 16.49 18.47
C GLU A 4 -21.55 16.92 17.31
N LEU A 5 -20.43 16.22 17.18
CA LEU A 5 -19.62 16.24 15.96
C LEU A 5 -20.54 15.86 14.80
N LEU A 6 -20.63 16.72 13.79
CA LEU A 6 -21.48 16.45 12.64
C LEU A 6 -20.87 15.26 11.86
N PRO A 7 -21.67 14.36 11.28
CA PRO A 7 -21.17 13.29 10.40
C PRO A 7 -20.28 13.78 9.25
N THR A 8 -20.43 15.06 8.88
CA THR A 8 -19.58 15.73 7.88
C THR A 8 -18.17 16.02 8.36
N ASP A 9 -17.94 16.13 9.68
CA ASP A 9 -16.61 16.34 10.24
C ASP A 9 -15.76 15.05 10.15
N TYR A 10 -16.39 13.88 10.13
CA TYR A 10 -15.76 12.58 9.89
C TYR A 10 -15.41 12.32 8.41
N LEU A 11 -16.10 12.96 7.46
CA LEU A 11 -15.80 12.83 6.02
C LEU A 11 -14.45 13.48 5.63
N ASN A 12 -13.90 14.35 6.49
CA ASN A 12 -12.60 15.00 6.28
C ASN A 12 -11.45 14.31 7.02
N ILE A 13 -11.73 13.26 7.81
CA ILE A 13 -10.71 12.53 8.56
C ILE A 13 -10.37 11.26 7.78
N LYS A 14 -9.10 11.12 7.40
CA LYS A 14 -8.57 9.89 6.83
C LYS A 14 -8.72 8.76 7.86
N LEU A 15 -9.73 7.90 7.73
CA LEU A 15 -10.08 6.86 8.71
C LEU A 15 -9.00 5.78 8.84
N GLY A 16 -8.33 5.47 7.74
CA GLY A 16 -7.24 4.50 7.65
C GLY A 16 -6.14 5.01 6.74
N SER A 17 -4.93 4.49 6.95
CA SER A 17 -3.89 4.64 5.96
C SER A 17 -2.89 3.49 6.04
N TYR A 18 -2.63 2.90 4.89
CA TYR A 18 -1.53 1.99 4.68
C TYR A 18 -0.35 2.73 4.06
N LYS A 19 0.83 2.53 4.64
CA LYS A 19 2.09 3.07 4.12
C LYS A 19 2.87 1.92 3.46
N SER A 20 2.92 1.91 2.14
CA SER A 20 3.56 0.84 1.34
C SER A 20 5.05 0.66 1.61
N SER A 21 5.79 1.76 1.76
CA SER A 21 7.22 1.73 2.09
C SER A 21 7.52 1.14 3.46
N THR A 22 6.51 1.05 4.33
CA THR A 22 6.66 0.68 5.73
C THR A 22 5.77 -0.47 6.14
N LEU A 23 5.02 -1.08 5.20
CA LEU A 23 4.03 -2.15 5.39
C LEU A 23 3.16 -1.99 6.66
N SER A 24 2.88 -0.76 7.06
CA SER A 24 2.23 -0.44 8.32
C SER A 24 0.85 0.13 8.07
N ILE A 25 -0.10 -0.27 8.91
CA ILE A 25 -1.47 0.23 8.87
C ILE A 25 -1.65 1.20 10.04
N LYS A 26 -2.26 2.35 9.76
CA LYS A 26 -2.77 3.26 10.77
C LYS A 26 -4.28 3.30 10.66
N ILE A 27 -4.97 3.26 11.79
CA ILE A 27 -6.43 3.36 11.90
C ILE A 27 -6.75 4.49 12.87
N ASN A 28 -7.66 5.37 12.50
CA ASN A 28 -8.26 6.32 13.41
C ASN A 28 -9.59 5.72 13.85
N LYS A 29 -9.67 5.29 15.11
CA LYS A 29 -10.86 4.62 15.64
C LYS A 29 -12.04 5.57 15.59
N THR A 30 -13.15 5.07 15.05
CA THR A 30 -14.41 5.80 15.02
C THR A 30 -15.08 5.74 16.39
N HIS A 31 -15.65 6.87 16.84
CA HIS A 31 -16.37 6.90 18.10
C HIS A 31 -17.61 6.01 17.99
N SER A 32 -17.78 5.08 18.92
CA SER A 32 -19.03 4.32 19.04
C SER A 32 -19.51 4.34 20.48
N ASP A 33 -20.82 4.44 20.69
CA ASP A 33 -21.45 4.39 22.02
C ASP A 33 -21.16 3.06 22.76
N PHE A 34 -20.68 2.07 22.02
CA PHE A 34 -20.17 0.81 22.56
C PHE A 34 -18.67 0.95 22.81
N ILE A 35 -18.31 1.31 24.04
CA ILE A 35 -16.92 1.19 24.50
C ILE A 35 -16.58 -0.31 24.56
N THR A 36 -15.99 -0.84 23.49
CA THR A 36 -15.47 -2.20 23.44
C THR A 36 -14.14 -2.25 24.20
N THR A 37 -14.18 -2.75 25.44
CA THR A 37 -12.98 -2.95 26.25
C THR A 37 -12.12 -4.06 25.66
N GLY A 38 -10.91 -3.74 25.18
CA GLY A 38 -9.98 -4.74 24.64
C GLY A 38 -8.62 -4.15 24.25
N ALA A 39 -7.58 -5.00 24.22
CA ALA A 39 -6.20 -4.58 23.89
C ALA A 39 -5.81 -4.80 22.41
N GLY A 40 -6.70 -5.38 21.59
CA GLY A 40 -6.46 -5.70 20.17
C GLY A 40 -7.66 -5.38 19.28
N ILE A 41 -7.83 -6.15 18.18
CA ILE A 41 -8.99 -6.02 17.25
C ILE A 41 -10.34 -6.11 17.97
N GLU A 42 -10.42 -6.75 19.14
CA GLU A 42 -11.65 -6.78 19.92
C GLU A 42 -12.20 -5.39 20.27
N SER A 43 -11.30 -4.39 20.39
CA SER A 43 -11.65 -2.99 20.62
C SER A 43 -12.16 -2.25 19.37
N PHE A 44 -12.13 -2.87 18.19
CA PHE A 44 -12.59 -2.25 16.95
C PHE A 44 -14.09 -2.48 16.80
N ASN A 45 -14.82 -1.46 16.36
CA ASN A 45 -16.19 -1.62 15.93
C ASN A 45 -16.23 -2.16 14.47
N PRO A 46 -17.42 -2.49 13.91
CA PRO A 46 -17.53 -2.96 12.53
C PRO A 46 -16.88 -2.04 11.48
N ARG A 47 -16.97 -0.73 11.66
CA ARG A 47 -16.39 0.27 10.74
C ARG A 47 -14.87 0.29 10.81
N ASP A 48 -14.29 0.22 12.00
CA ASP A 48 -12.84 0.11 12.19
C ASP A 48 -12.32 -1.19 11.58
N CYS A 49 -13.06 -2.30 11.68
CA CYS A 49 -12.71 -3.56 11.05
C CYS A 49 -12.80 -3.52 9.52
N ALA A 50 -13.82 -2.85 8.96
CA ALA A 50 -13.92 -2.64 7.51
C ALA A 50 -12.75 -1.79 6.99
N THR A 51 -12.45 -0.69 7.69
CA THR A 51 -11.29 0.16 7.39
C THR A 51 -9.99 -0.63 7.48
N LEU A 52 -9.81 -1.44 8.53
CA LEU A 52 -8.66 -2.31 8.66
C LEU A 52 -8.56 -3.30 7.49
N PHE A 53 -9.67 -3.90 7.07
CA PHE A 53 -9.68 -4.80 5.93
C PHE A 53 -9.29 -4.11 4.62
N HIS A 54 -9.77 -2.88 4.37
CA HIS A 54 -9.35 -2.05 3.23
C HIS A 54 -7.84 -1.83 3.23
N GLU A 55 -7.29 -1.35 4.35
CA GLU A 55 -5.85 -1.09 4.46
C GLU A 55 -5.02 -2.39 4.39
N PHE A 56 -5.56 -3.50 4.88
CA PHE A 56 -4.94 -4.80 4.74
C PHE A 56 -4.98 -5.32 3.31
N CYS A 57 -6.01 -5.00 2.52
CA CYS A 57 -6.02 -5.28 1.08
C CYS A 57 -4.87 -4.58 0.37
N HIS A 58 -4.55 -3.32 0.73
CA HIS A 58 -3.34 -2.67 0.21
C HIS A 58 -2.04 -3.36 0.61
N LYS A 59 -1.96 -3.88 1.85
CA LYS A 59 -0.84 -4.74 2.25
C LYS A 59 -0.76 -5.97 1.35
N LEU A 60 -1.85 -6.71 1.16
CA LEU A 60 -1.89 -7.89 0.29
C LEU A 60 -1.53 -7.56 -1.16
N GLN A 61 -2.01 -6.45 -1.69
CA GLN A 61 -1.64 -5.96 -3.03
C GLN A 61 -0.12 -5.82 -3.14
N ASN A 62 0.57 -5.32 -2.11
CA ASN A 62 2.02 -5.20 -2.13
C ASN A 62 2.77 -6.48 -1.79
N THR A 63 2.19 -7.37 -0.99
CA THR A 63 2.88 -8.55 -0.49
C THR A 63 2.46 -9.88 -1.11
N SER A 64 1.49 -9.90 -2.02
CA SER A 64 0.95 -11.13 -2.62
C SER A 64 0.67 -11.00 -4.13
N SER A 65 1.23 -9.97 -4.78
CA SER A 65 1.05 -9.75 -6.22
C SER A 65 2.35 -9.42 -6.95
N VAL A 66 2.35 -9.61 -8.27
CA VAL A 66 3.49 -9.28 -9.14
C VAL A 66 3.79 -7.78 -9.11
N ILE A 67 2.77 -6.92 -9.20
CA ILE A 67 2.95 -5.47 -9.12
C ILE A 67 3.47 -5.01 -7.75
N GLY A 68 3.09 -5.73 -6.69
CA GLY A 68 3.61 -5.53 -5.34
C GLY A 68 5.09 -5.90 -5.21
N PHE A 69 5.50 -7.03 -5.77
CA PHE A 69 6.92 -7.40 -5.81
C PHE A 69 7.75 -6.41 -6.65
N GLN A 70 7.19 -5.88 -7.74
CA GLN A 70 7.81 -4.82 -8.52
C GLN A 70 8.02 -3.54 -7.68
N PHE A 71 7.01 -3.13 -6.91
CA PHE A 71 7.13 -2.00 -5.99
C PHE A 71 8.29 -2.22 -5.00
N PHE A 72 8.36 -3.41 -4.40
CA PHE A 72 9.43 -3.74 -3.45
C PHE A 72 10.82 -3.74 -4.11
N ASN A 73 10.94 -4.26 -5.34
CA ASN A 73 12.18 -4.20 -6.11
C ASN A 73 12.62 -2.75 -6.41
N LEU A 74 11.68 -1.85 -6.75
CA LEU A 74 11.97 -0.44 -6.99
C LEU A 74 12.51 0.24 -5.72
N ILE A 75 11.88 0.02 -4.56
CA ILE A 75 12.33 0.58 -3.28
C ILE A 75 13.73 0.06 -2.90
N THR A 76 13.98 -1.23 -3.09
CA THR A 76 15.29 -1.84 -2.90
C THR A 76 16.34 -1.20 -3.80
N SER A 77 16.00 -1.03 -5.09
CA SER A 77 16.88 -0.42 -6.08
C SER A 77 17.21 1.04 -5.73
N ILE A 78 16.21 1.81 -5.27
CA ILE A 78 16.40 3.20 -4.84
C ILE A 78 17.36 3.28 -3.66
N TRP A 79 17.18 2.40 -2.68
CA TRP A 79 18.05 2.36 -1.52
C TRP A 79 19.49 1.99 -1.90
N HIS A 80 19.67 0.90 -2.65
CA HIS A 80 20.99 0.38 -3.01
C HIS A 80 21.80 1.39 -3.84
N ASN A 81 21.20 1.91 -4.91
CA ASN A 81 21.87 2.86 -5.79
C ASN A 81 22.04 4.23 -5.10
N GLY A 82 21.09 4.64 -4.24
CA GLY A 82 21.21 5.87 -3.46
C GLY A 82 22.43 5.84 -2.54
N ARG A 83 22.66 4.72 -1.87
CA ARG A 83 23.84 4.48 -1.03
C ARG A 83 25.15 4.55 -1.81
N ASN A 84 25.21 3.96 -3.01
CA ASN A 84 26.39 4.04 -3.87
C ASN A 84 26.68 5.50 -4.29
N TYR A 85 25.65 6.24 -4.69
CA TYR A 85 25.80 7.66 -5.07
C TYR A 85 26.21 8.56 -3.90
N ALA A 86 25.74 8.28 -2.67
CA ALA A 86 26.17 9.01 -1.47
C ALA A 86 27.66 8.79 -1.16
N TYR A 87 28.16 7.59 -1.43
CA TYR A 87 29.57 7.23 -1.33
C TYR A 87 30.40 7.93 -2.41
N ASP A 88 30.04 7.75 -3.68
CA ASP A 88 30.69 8.32 -4.85
C ASP A 88 29.68 9.09 -5.72
N SER A 89 29.70 10.41 -5.62
CA SER A 89 28.81 11.29 -6.39
C SER A 89 29.11 11.32 -7.89
N SER A 90 30.17 10.65 -8.35
CA SER A 90 30.49 10.49 -9.77
C SER A 90 29.91 9.21 -10.40
N ASP A 91 29.26 8.35 -9.62
CA ASP A 91 28.58 7.14 -10.12
C ASP A 91 27.28 7.48 -10.86
N GLU A 92 27.42 7.83 -12.14
CA GLU A 92 26.29 8.13 -13.03
C GLU A 92 25.41 6.89 -13.30
N SER A 93 25.94 5.67 -13.16
CA SER A 93 25.16 4.44 -13.38
C SER A 93 24.11 4.25 -12.28
N SER A 94 24.52 4.36 -11.02
CA SER A 94 23.60 4.30 -9.89
C SER A 94 22.63 5.49 -9.89
N LYS A 95 23.08 6.69 -10.25
CA LYS A 95 22.21 7.86 -10.40
C LYS A 95 21.11 7.65 -11.45
N ASN A 96 21.45 7.17 -12.64
CA ASN A 96 20.46 6.91 -13.69
C ASN A 96 19.48 5.79 -13.31
N SER A 97 19.96 4.72 -12.68
CA SER A 97 19.14 3.62 -12.19
C SER A 97 18.13 4.09 -11.12
N ASN A 98 18.57 4.96 -10.22
CA ASN A 98 17.72 5.62 -9.23
C ASN A 98 16.62 6.47 -9.86
N ILE A 99 16.99 7.35 -10.80
CA ILE A 99 16.03 8.24 -11.48
C ILE A 99 14.95 7.39 -12.17
N ASN A 100 15.35 6.33 -12.88
CA ASN A 100 14.39 5.44 -13.53
C ASN A 100 13.47 4.74 -12.52
N ALA A 101 14.02 4.20 -11.42
CA ALA A 101 13.23 3.55 -10.38
C ALA A 101 12.22 4.51 -9.73
N ILE A 102 12.62 5.76 -9.49
CA ILE A 102 11.74 6.81 -8.94
C ILE A 102 10.64 7.19 -9.93
N ASN A 103 10.97 7.35 -11.22
CA ASN A 103 9.99 7.66 -12.25
C ASN A 103 8.88 6.61 -12.30
N ILE A 104 9.26 5.32 -12.25
CA ILE A 104 8.29 4.22 -12.18
C ILE A 104 7.53 4.26 -10.84
N LEU A 105 8.21 4.48 -9.72
CA LEU A 105 7.56 4.56 -8.40
C LEU A 105 6.52 5.68 -8.33
N ASN A 106 6.74 6.81 -9.02
CA ASN A 106 5.81 7.93 -9.05
C ASN A 106 4.49 7.58 -9.77
N THR A 107 4.46 6.57 -10.64
CA THR A 107 3.20 6.12 -11.29
C THR A 107 2.29 5.31 -10.35
N TYR A 108 2.79 4.91 -9.19
CA TYR A 108 1.98 4.26 -8.13
C TYR A 108 1.19 5.26 -7.28
N ARG A 109 1.51 6.56 -7.37
CA ARG A 109 0.81 7.58 -6.60
C ARG A 109 -0.61 7.74 -7.12
N LEU A 110 -1.54 7.93 -6.18
CA LEU A 110 -2.86 8.45 -6.51
C LEU A 110 -2.73 9.86 -7.07
N ASN A 111 -3.53 10.15 -8.10
CA ASN A 111 -3.65 11.49 -8.62
C ASN A 111 -4.40 12.36 -7.59
N ASN A 112 -3.66 13.14 -6.82
CA ASN A 112 -4.18 14.06 -5.81
C ASN A 112 -4.81 15.33 -6.41
N ASN A 113 -5.59 15.19 -7.49
CA ASN A 113 -6.24 16.35 -8.08
C ASN A 113 -7.46 16.72 -7.20
N GLU A 114 -7.23 17.60 -6.22
CA GLU A 114 -8.21 18.02 -5.19
C GLU A 114 -9.53 18.53 -5.78
N THR A 115 -9.51 18.96 -7.05
CA THR A 115 -10.68 19.47 -7.79
C THR A 115 -11.66 18.38 -8.26
N LEU A 116 -11.33 17.08 -8.09
CA LEU A 116 -12.09 15.96 -8.65
C LEU A 116 -12.68 14.99 -7.61
N GLN A 117 -12.96 15.44 -6.38
CA GLN A 117 -13.75 14.66 -5.42
C GLN A 117 -15.24 14.62 -5.84
N LYS A 118 -15.54 13.86 -6.90
CA LYS A 118 -16.88 13.70 -7.44
C LYS A 118 -17.61 12.62 -6.69
N ARG A 119 -18.83 12.93 -6.24
CA ARG A 119 -19.76 11.99 -5.60
C ARG A 119 -20.67 11.40 -6.67
N LYS A 120 -20.31 10.23 -7.22
CA LYS A 120 -21.10 9.19 -7.93
C LYS A 120 -20.24 8.40 -8.92
N LEU A 121 -20.72 7.21 -9.31
CA LEU A 121 -20.26 6.51 -10.52
C LEU A 121 -20.21 7.48 -11.72
N ILE A 122 -19.07 7.49 -12.39
CA ILE A 122 -18.84 8.38 -13.52
C ILE A 122 -19.37 7.75 -14.81
N SER A 123 -20.02 8.57 -15.63
CA SER A 123 -20.48 8.14 -16.96
C SER A 123 -19.33 8.27 -17.95
N ILE A 124 -18.52 7.22 -18.07
CA ILE A 124 -17.40 7.16 -19.00
C ILE A 124 -17.91 7.23 -20.44
N THR A 125 -17.33 8.14 -21.22
CA THR A 125 -17.61 8.28 -22.66
C THR A 125 -16.50 7.70 -23.51
N LYS A 126 -15.24 7.73 -23.02
CA LYS A 126 -14.08 7.26 -23.76
C LYS A 126 -12.96 6.81 -22.82
N ILE A 127 -12.30 5.72 -23.19
CA ILE A 127 -11.00 5.31 -22.63
C ILE A 127 -9.97 5.52 -23.74
N HIS A 128 -8.97 6.35 -23.49
CA HIS A 128 -7.92 6.64 -24.47
C HIS A 128 -6.92 5.47 -24.60
N ASP A 129 -6.20 5.41 -25.71
CA ASP A 129 -5.17 4.40 -26.01
C ASP A 129 -5.60 2.93 -25.91
N ILE A 130 -6.91 2.66 -26.02
CA ILE A 130 -7.46 1.30 -25.93
C ILE A 130 -6.88 0.34 -26.97
N ASP A 131 -6.49 0.83 -28.14
CA ASP A 131 -5.91 -0.01 -29.18
C ASP A 131 -4.49 -0.47 -28.82
N ASN A 132 -3.69 0.37 -28.15
CA ASN A 132 -2.39 -0.05 -27.60
C ASN A 132 -2.57 -1.14 -26.54
N ILE A 133 -3.61 -1.02 -25.69
CA ILE A 133 -3.96 -2.03 -24.67
C ILE A 133 -4.34 -3.35 -25.33
N LYS A 134 -5.16 -3.34 -26.39
CA LYS A 134 -5.54 -4.55 -27.15
C LYS A 134 -4.33 -5.21 -27.82
N GLU A 135 -3.39 -4.42 -28.31
CA GLU A 135 -2.11 -4.88 -28.85
C GLU A 135 -1.10 -5.28 -27.78
N GLN A 136 -1.49 -5.25 -26.49
CA GLN A 136 -0.67 -5.62 -25.34
C GLN A 136 0.63 -4.81 -25.20
N LYS A 137 0.61 -3.56 -25.67
CA LYS A 137 1.72 -2.60 -25.54
C LYS A 137 1.61 -1.86 -24.21
N TYR A 138 1.82 -2.60 -23.11
CA TYR A 138 1.60 -2.07 -21.78
C TYR A 138 2.68 -1.11 -21.29
N THR A 139 2.27 -0.16 -20.44
CA THR A 139 3.12 0.84 -19.80
C THR A 139 2.70 1.07 -18.35
N HIS A 140 3.59 1.64 -17.55
CA HIS A 140 3.24 2.07 -16.18
C HIS A 140 2.47 3.40 -16.15
N GLU A 141 2.42 4.13 -17.27
CA GLU A 141 1.74 5.41 -17.36
C GLU A 141 0.22 5.29 -17.14
N PRO A 142 -0.39 6.24 -16.41
CA PRO A 142 -1.85 6.31 -16.26
C PRO A 142 -2.56 6.50 -17.61
N ILE A 143 -3.75 5.94 -17.74
CA ILE A 143 -4.60 6.07 -18.92
C ILE A 143 -5.63 7.17 -18.68
N ALA A 144 -5.76 8.09 -19.63
CA ALA A 144 -6.82 9.08 -19.60
C ALA A 144 -8.20 8.42 -19.84
N VAL A 145 -9.18 8.80 -19.03
CA VAL A 145 -10.57 8.36 -19.11
C VAL A 145 -11.46 9.61 -19.16
N SER A 146 -12.16 9.78 -20.28
CA SER A 146 -13.13 10.86 -20.47
C SER A 146 -14.50 10.44 -19.95
N TYR A 147 -15.17 11.36 -19.26
CA TYR A 147 -16.48 11.11 -18.67
C TYR A 147 -17.31 12.38 -18.56
N ILE A 148 -18.62 12.23 -18.41
CA ILE A 148 -19.55 13.35 -18.23
C ILE A 148 -19.82 13.58 -16.73
N TYR A 149 -19.74 14.83 -16.30
CA TYR A 149 -20.15 15.27 -14.97
C TYR A 149 -20.87 16.62 -15.06
N ASN A 150 -22.11 16.68 -14.57
CA ASN A 150 -22.99 17.87 -14.66
C ASN A 150 -23.03 18.46 -16.08
N ASP A 151 -23.18 17.59 -17.10
CA ASP A 151 -23.19 17.94 -18.53
C ASP A 151 -21.87 18.51 -19.10
N TYR A 152 -20.79 18.50 -18.32
CA TYR A 152 -19.45 18.85 -18.79
C TYR A 152 -18.59 17.60 -19.05
N GLU A 153 -17.84 17.62 -20.14
CA GLU A 153 -16.79 16.64 -20.39
C GLU A 153 -15.62 16.90 -19.45
N CYS A 154 -15.20 15.85 -18.76
CA CYS A 154 -14.11 15.84 -17.81
C CYS A 154 -13.17 14.70 -18.14
N GLU A 155 -11.95 14.79 -17.65
CA GLU A 155 -10.94 13.75 -17.78
C GLU A 155 -10.40 13.38 -16.41
N LEU A 156 -10.13 12.09 -16.21
CA LEU A 156 -9.38 11.57 -15.07
C LEU A 156 -8.25 10.69 -15.59
N MET A 157 -7.20 10.57 -14.79
CA MET A 157 -6.09 9.65 -15.05
C MET A 157 -6.29 8.38 -14.22
N PHE A 158 -6.39 7.24 -14.88
CA PHE A 158 -6.50 5.92 -14.24
C PHE A 158 -5.15 5.21 -14.30
N GLY A 159 -4.42 5.25 -13.18
CA GLY A 159 -3.13 4.60 -13.02
C GLY A 159 -3.16 3.47 -11.98
N ILE A 160 -1.97 3.08 -11.52
CA ILE A 160 -1.81 1.98 -10.55
C ILE A 160 -2.45 2.33 -9.20
N GLY A 161 -2.30 3.58 -8.75
CA GLY A 161 -2.90 4.06 -7.50
C GLY A 161 -4.42 3.95 -7.53
N GLU A 162 -5.06 4.47 -8.58
CA GLU A 162 -6.53 4.41 -8.71
C GLU A 162 -7.04 2.98 -8.81
N PHE A 163 -6.28 2.11 -9.47
CA PHE A 163 -6.56 0.68 -9.55
C PHE A 163 -6.46 -0.01 -8.17
N TYR A 164 -5.45 0.29 -7.36
CA TYR A 164 -5.30 -0.26 -6.00
C TYR A 164 -6.49 0.12 -5.10
N GLU A 165 -6.87 1.40 -5.09
CA GLU A 165 -8.02 1.88 -4.32
C GLU A 165 -9.33 1.28 -4.81
N SER A 166 -9.51 1.15 -6.14
CA SER A 166 -10.71 0.50 -6.70
C SER A 166 -10.83 -0.96 -6.27
N CYS A 167 -9.70 -1.67 -6.16
CA CYS A 167 -9.68 -3.05 -5.70
C CYS A 167 -9.95 -3.17 -4.20
N ALA A 168 -9.38 -2.28 -3.38
CA ALA A 168 -9.61 -2.29 -1.94
C ALA A 168 -11.08 -1.90 -1.62
N ASP A 169 -11.65 -0.90 -2.31
CA ASP A 169 -13.05 -0.48 -2.16
C ASP A 169 -14.03 -1.63 -2.38
N VAL A 170 -13.95 -2.31 -3.53
CA VAL A 170 -14.93 -3.36 -3.83
C VAL A 170 -14.85 -4.53 -2.84
N LEU A 171 -13.65 -4.84 -2.35
CA LEU A 171 -13.45 -5.85 -1.31
C LEU A 171 -14.03 -5.36 0.03
N GLU A 172 -13.78 -4.11 0.44
CA GLU A 172 -14.37 -3.51 1.64
C GLU A 172 -15.91 -3.53 1.57
N ARG A 173 -16.51 -3.15 0.44
CA ARG A 173 -17.97 -3.17 0.27
C ARG A 173 -18.54 -4.56 0.44
N PHE A 174 -17.86 -5.58 -0.11
CA PHE A 174 -18.29 -6.97 0.04
C PHE A 174 -18.12 -7.45 1.49
N PHE A 175 -17.05 -7.03 2.17
CA PHE A 175 -16.86 -7.27 3.60
C PHE A 175 -17.97 -6.65 4.45
N CYS A 176 -18.28 -5.37 4.23
CA CYS A 176 -19.36 -4.64 4.92
C CYS A 176 -20.72 -5.34 4.74
N THR A 177 -21.01 -5.77 3.51
CA THR A 177 -22.23 -6.53 3.20
C THR A 177 -22.32 -7.83 4.01
N LYS A 178 -21.20 -8.55 4.19
CA LYS A 178 -21.16 -9.82 4.93
C LYS A 178 -21.39 -9.68 6.43
N ILE A 179 -21.01 -8.54 7.00
CA ILE A 179 -21.16 -8.26 8.43
C ILE A 179 -22.40 -7.43 8.74
N ASN A 180 -23.32 -7.29 7.76
CA ASN A 180 -24.55 -6.49 7.87
C ASN A 180 -24.30 -5.04 8.31
N HIS A 181 -23.14 -4.49 7.93
CA HIS A 181 -22.80 -3.09 8.18
C HIS A 181 -23.13 -2.29 6.92
N SER A 182 -24.22 -1.54 6.99
CA SER A 182 -24.52 -0.48 6.02
C SER A 182 -24.33 0.85 6.73
N ASP A 183 -23.26 1.55 6.38
CA ASP A 183 -23.05 2.91 6.87
C ASP A 183 -23.12 3.86 5.68
N LEU A 184 -23.58 5.08 5.90
CA LEU A 184 -23.63 6.12 4.86
C LEU A 184 -22.24 6.39 4.24
N PHE A 185 -21.17 5.95 4.92
CA PHE A 185 -19.77 6.02 4.48
C PHE A 185 -19.32 4.87 3.56
N SER A 186 -19.97 3.69 3.58
CA SER A 186 -19.67 2.62 2.60
C SER A 186 -20.14 2.99 1.19
N ASP A 187 -20.98 4.02 1.09
CA ASP A 187 -21.37 4.71 -0.14
C ASP A 187 -20.47 5.94 -0.41
N ALA A 188 -19.18 5.86 -0.07
CA ALA A 188 -18.20 6.86 -0.47
C ALA A 188 -18.09 6.85 -2.00
N ASP A 189 -18.96 7.63 -2.62
CA ASP A 189 -19.20 7.76 -4.05
C ASP A 189 -18.03 8.46 -4.78
N THR A 190 -16.80 8.31 -4.29
CA THR A 190 -15.69 9.22 -4.61
C THR A 190 -14.67 8.59 -5.56
N VAL A 191 -14.13 9.41 -6.47
CA VAL A 191 -12.86 9.12 -7.16
C VAL A 191 -11.76 9.17 -6.09
N PRO A 192 -10.87 8.18 -6.00
CA PRO A 192 -10.57 7.13 -6.99
C PRO A 192 -11.36 5.82 -6.87
N TYR A 193 -12.02 5.55 -5.75
CA TYR A 193 -12.60 4.24 -5.38
C TYR A 193 -13.55 3.64 -6.42
N LYS A 194 -14.39 4.46 -7.06
CA LYS A 194 -15.39 4.01 -8.03
C LYS A 194 -14.92 3.96 -9.48
N THR A 195 -13.64 4.26 -9.73
CA THR A 195 -13.10 4.34 -11.10
C THR A 195 -13.08 2.96 -11.77
N GLY A 196 -12.59 1.93 -11.06
CA GLY A 196 -12.57 0.56 -11.58
C GLY A 196 -13.97 0.03 -11.90
N GLU A 197 -14.94 0.25 -11.00
CA GLU A 197 -16.34 -0.13 -11.23
C GLU A 197 -16.94 0.58 -12.46
N SER A 198 -16.66 1.88 -12.62
CA SER A 198 -17.13 2.66 -13.76
C SER A 198 -16.54 2.15 -15.08
N ILE A 199 -15.25 1.78 -15.10
CA ILE A 199 -14.58 1.18 -16.26
C ILE A 199 -15.18 -0.17 -16.62
N ALA A 200 -15.42 -1.05 -15.65
CA ALA A 200 -16.06 -2.34 -15.92
C ALA A 200 -17.48 -2.15 -16.49
N LYS A 201 -18.25 -1.22 -15.93
CA LYS A 201 -19.61 -0.90 -16.37
C LYS A 201 -19.67 -0.21 -17.73
N PHE A 202 -18.61 0.49 -18.14
CA PHE A 202 -18.49 1.03 -19.49
C PHE A 202 -18.49 -0.08 -20.55
N PHE A 203 -17.82 -1.20 -20.29
CA PHE A 203 -17.80 -2.35 -21.20
C PHE A 203 -19.00 -3.30 -21.01
N ASN A 204 -19.44 -3.49 -19.78
CA ASN A 204 -20.58 -4.34 -19.43
C ASN A 204 -21.43 -3.69 -18.33
N PRO A 205 -22.56 -3.03 -18.69
CA PRO A 205 -23.42 -2.37 -17.71
C PRO A 205 -24.00 -3.28 -16.63
N GLN A 206 -23.99 -4.60 -16.84
CA GLN A 206 -24.47 -5.62 -15.91
C GLN A 206 -23.34 -6.32 -15.14
N CYS A 207 -22.11 -5.78 -15.17
CA CYS A 207 -20.98 -6.33 -14.43
C CYS A 207 -21.31 -6.41 -12.92
N SER A 208 -21.27 -7.62 -12.37
CA SER A 208 -21.50 -7.87 -10.94
C SER A 208 -20.25 -7.47 -10.13
N ASP A 209 -20.44 -7.16 -8.84
CA ASP A 209 -19.30 -6.93 -7.92
C ASP A 209 -18.37 -8.17 -7.87
N TYR A 210 -18.94 -9.37 -7.94
CA TYR A 210 -18.16 -10.61 -7.95
C TYR A 210 -17.24 -10.69 -9.18
N ARG A 211 -17.78 -10.41 -10.37
CA ARG A 211 -16.99 -10.33 -11.60
C ARG A 211 -15.95 -9.22 -11.52
N LEU A 212 -16.32 -8.03 -11.04
CA LEU A 212 -15.40 -6.92 -10.85
C LEU A 212 -14.19 -7.31 -10.00
N ILE A 213 -14.41 -7.97 -8.85
CA ILE A 213 -13.33 -8.45 -7.97
C ILE A 213 -12.41 -9.43 -8.71
N ILE A 214 -12.97 -10.41 -9.44
CA ILE A 214 -12.19 -11.38 -10.21
C ILE A 214 -11.27 -10.68 -11.21
N LEU A 215 -11.81 -9.73 -11.99
CA LEU A 215 -11.02 -9.01 -12.99
C LEU A 215 -9.91 -8.18 -12.35
N LEU A 216 -10.20 -7.50 -11.23
CA LEU A 216 -9.21 -6.72 -10.48
C LEU A 216 -8.10 -7.63 -9.93
N LEU A 217 -8.45 -8.69 -9.19
CA LEU A 217 -7.48 -9.60 -8.57
C LEU A 217 -6.58 -10.30 -9.59
N THR A 218 -7.11 -10.70 -10.75
CA THR A 218 -6.31 -11.24 -11.85
C THR A 218 -5.36 -10.19 -12.42
N SER A 219 -5.84 -8.96 -12.60
CA SER A 219 -5.04 -7.86 -13.15
C SER A 219 -3.88 -7.44 -12.25
N MET A 220 -4.02 -7.57 -10.93
CA MET A 220 -2.92 -7.34 -9.97
C MET A 220 -1.70 -8.22 -10.23
N GLN A 221 -1.87 -9.34 -10.94
CA GLN A 221 -0.76 -10.23 -11.25
C GLN A 221 0.05 -9.79 -12.48
N HIS A 222 -0.23 -8.60 -13.04
CA HIS A 222 0.49 -8.00 -14.15
C HIS A 222 1.27 -6.74 -13.70
N SER A 223 2.39 -6.43 -14.36
CA SER A 223 3.24 -5.24 -14.09
C SER A 223 2.58 -3.90 -14.47
N SER A 224 1.51 -3.94 -15.23
CA SER A 224 0.66 -2.78 -15.58
C SER A 224 -0.80 -3.15 -15.30
N PRO A 225 -1.20 -3.20 -14.02
CA PRO A 225 -2.45 -3.84 -13.63
C PRO A 225 -3.69 -3.04 -14.07
N HIS A 226 -3.62 -1.71 -14.12
CA HIS A 226 -4.70 -0.85 -14.58
C HIS A 226 -5.04 -1.08 -16.06
N GLN A 227 -4.03 -1.27 -16.92
CA GLN A 227 -4.23 -1.58 -18.34
C GLN A 227 -4.68 -3.03 -18.56
N MET A 228 -4.14 -3.99 -17.79
CA MET A 228 -4.60 -5.38 -17.81
C MET A 228 -6.09 -5.46 -17.42
N PHE A 229 -6.50 -4.68 -16.42
CA PHE A 229 -7.90 -4.60 -16.00
C PHE A 229 -8.83 -4.09 -17.09
N ILE A 230 -8.40 -3.05 -17.83
CA ILE A 230 -9.15 -2.56 -19.00
C ILE A 230 -9.26 -3.66 -20.06
N LEU A 231 -8.17 -4.38 -20.35
CA LEU A 231 -8.20 -5.49 -21.32
C LEU A 231 -9.17 -6.60 -20.88
N LEU A 232 -9.08 -7.07 -19.64
CA LEU A 232 -9.93 -8.14 -19.14
C LEU A 232 -11.40 -7.71 -19.10
N SER A 233 -11.67 -6.45 -18.73
CA SER A 233 -13.03 -5.87 -18.78
C SER A 233 -13.60 -5.84 -20.20
N LEU A 234 -12.77 -5.55 -21.19
CA LEU A 234 -13.15 -5.62 -22.61
C LEU A 234 -13.42 -7.06 -23.06
N ILE A 235 -12.53 -8.00 -22.71
CA ILE A 235 -12.65 -9.43 -23.09
C ILE A 235 -13.94 -10.03 -22.50
N PHE A 236 -14.23 -9.74 -21.23
CA PHE A 236 -15.39 -10.27 -20.51
C PHE A 236 -16.59 -9.31 -20.51
N SER A 237 -16.70 -8.49 -21.56
CA SER A 237 -17.79 -7.53 -21.77
C SER A 237 -19.14 -8.18 -22.05
N ASN A 238 -19.16 -9.42 -22.55
CA ASN A 238 -20.40 -10.13 -22.84
C ASN A 238 -21.15 -10.50 -21.54
N SER A 239 -22.36 -9.94 -21.37
CA SER A 239 -23.25 -10.20 -20.24
C SER A 239 -23.72 -11.65 -20.15
N ASP A 240 -23.77 -12.37 -21.27
CA ASP A 240 -24.26 -13.75 -21.31
C ASP A 240 -23.23 -14.78 -20.78
N THR A 241 -21.96 -14.36 -20.65
CA THR A 241 -20.95 -15.22 -20.03
C THR A 241 -21.21 -15.29 -18.54
N SER A 242 -21.32 -16.48 -17.94
CA SER A 242 -21.55 -16.60 -16.50
C SER A 242 -20.32 -16.21 -15.69
N ASP A 243 -20.53 -15.71 -14.47
CA ASP A 243 -19.44 -15.35 -13.55
C ASP A 243 -18.53 -16.53 -13.20
N GLU A 244 -19.07 -17.75 -13.19
CA GLU A 244 -18.29 -18.98 -12.97
C GLU A 244 -17.30 -19.26 -14.12
N ILE A 245 -17.71 -19.04 -15.37
CA ILE A 245 -16.82 -19.19 -16.53
C ILE A 245 -15.72 -18.12 -16.47
N VAL A 246 -16.09 -16.86 -16.18
CA VAL A 246 -15.12 -15.76 -16.05
C VAL A 246 -14.12 -16.08 -14.93
N ARG A 247 -14.59 -16.56 -13.77
CA ARG A 247 -13.76 -17.00 -12.65
C ARG A 247 -12.72 -18.01 -13.09
N ASN A 248 -13.14 -19.13 -13.71
CA ASN A 248 -12.24 -20.22 -14.08
C ASN A 248 -11.15 -19.75 -15.06
N LEU A 249 -11.52 -18.96 -16.08
CA LEU A 249 -10.56 -18.41 -17.04
C LEU A 249 -9.58 -17.43 -16.37
N CYS A 250 -10.09 -16.60 -15.44
CA CYS A 250 -9.28 -15.63 -14.73
C CYS A 250 -8.35 -16.28 -13.67
N GLU A 251 -8.72 -17.43 -13.09
CA GLU A 251 -7.82 -18.23 -12.25
C GLU A 251 -6.63 -18.75 -13.06
N GLU A 252 -6.89 -19.34 -14.23
CA GLU A 252 -5.83 -19.82 -15.13
C GLU A 252 -4.92 -18.67 -15.56
N GLN A 253 -5.52 -17.52 -15.93
CA GLN A 253 -4.77 -16.33 -16.34
C GLN A 253 -3.92 -15.78 -15.19
N ALA A 254 -4.46 -15.69 -13.97
CA ALA A 254 -3.70 -15.22 -12.81
C ALA A 254 -2.49 -16.11 -12.52
N ARG A 255 -2.66 -17.44 -12.57
CA ARG A 255 -1.57 -18.40 -12.41
C ARG A 255 -0.51 -18.24 -13.51
N SER A 256 -0.95 -18.06 -14.76
CA SER A 256 -0.06 -17.83 -15.89
C SER A 256 0.77 -16.55 -15.70
N LEU A 257 0.12 -15.44 -15.32
CA LEU A 257 0.78 -14.15 -15.06
C LEU A 257 1.85 -14.24 -13.98
N ILE A 258 1.56 -14.91 -12.86
CA ILE A 258 2.56 -15.11 -11.79
C ILE A 258 3.72 -15.99 -12.30
N ASN A 259 3.41 -17.09 -13.00
CA ASN A 259 4.43 -18.02 -13.49
C ASN A 259 5.38 -17.39 -14.52
N MET A 260 4.89 -16.50 -15.38
CA MET A 260 5.74 -15.75 -16.32
C MET A 260 6.78 -14.86 -15.61
N ASN A 261 6.50 -14.44 -14.38
CA ASN A 261 7.38 -13.58 -13.59
C ASN A 261 8.26 -14.36 -12.60
N LYS A 262 8.12 -15.68 -12.51
CA LYS A 262 8.77 -16.52 -11.49
C LYS A 262 10.30 -16.42 -11.52
N GLU A 263 10.91 -16.48 -12.70
CA GLU A 263 12.37 -16.37 -12.84
C GLU A 263 12.88 -15.00 -12.40
N TRP A 264 12.19 -13.93 -12.80
CA TRP A 264 12.53 -12.57 -12.40
C TRP A 264 12.41 -12.37 -10.88
N ILE A 265 11.38 -12.95 -10.25
CA ILE A 265 11.20 -12.92 -8.78
C ILE A 265 12.40 -13.59 -8.08
N VAL A 266 12.77 -14.79 -8.52
CA VAL A 266 13.91 -15.54 -7.94
C VAL A 266 15.23 -14.77 -8.11
N LEU A 267 15.49 -14.22 -9.29
CA LEU A 267 16.72 -13.45 -9.56
C LEU A 267 16.78 -12.16 -8.72
N THR A 268 15.66 -11.47 -8.59
CA THR A 268 15.58 -10.24 -7.78
C THR A 268 15.82 -10.56 -6.31
N ARG A 269 15.25 -11.65 -5.79
CA ARG A 269 15.52 -12.12 -4.42
C ARG A 269 17.00 -12.42 -4.22
N GLN A 270 17.64 -13.16 -5.13
CA GLN A 270 19.08 -13.43 -5.03
C GLN A 270 19.90 -12.14 -5.00
N THR A 271 19.48 -11.12 -5.74
CA THR A 271 20.11 -9.80 -5.73
C THR A 271 19.96 -9.12 -4.38
N ILE A 272 18.78 -9.19 -3.75
CA ILE A 272 18.54 -8.69 -2.38
C ILE A 272 19.40 -9.47 -1.38
N ASP A 273 19.38 -10.80 -1.43
CA ASP A 273 20.12 -11.65 -0.51
C ASP A 273 21.63 -11.38 -0.55
N ASN A 274 22.18 -11.15 -1.75
CA ASN A 274 23.59 -10.82 -1.96
C ASN A 274 23.92 -9.34 -1.65
N GLY A 275 22.97 -8.42 -1.86
CA GLY A 275 23.16 -6.99 -1.71
C GLY A 275 23.13 -6.50 -0.26
N PHE A 276 22.50 -7.27 0.63
CA PHE A 276 22.47 -7.00 2.07
C PHE A 276 23.31 -8.04 2.83
N PRO A 277 24.32 -7.65 3.63
CA PRO A 277 25.12 -8.59 4.38
C PRO A 277 24.26 -9.40 5.36
N ASN A 278 24.64 -10.66 5.61
CA ASN A 278 24.10 -11.43 6.72
C ASN A 278 24.62 -10.80 8.04
N GLU A 279 23.81 -10.80 9.11
CA GLU A 279 24.12 -10.17 10.40
C GLU A 279 23.90 -8.64 10.47
N ASP A 280 23.06 -8.08 9.60
CA ASP A 280 22.53 -6.73 9.76
C ASP A 280 21.06 -6.75 10.23
N PRO A 281 20.81 -6.93 11.55
CA PRO A 281 19.46 -7.03 12.08
C PRO A 281 18.63 -5.77 11.83
N PHE A 282 19.27 -4.60 11.72
CA PHE A 282 18.56 -3.32 11.62
C PHE A 282 18.08 -2.97 10.21
N LEU A 283 18.48 -3.73 9.18
CA LEU A 283 18.10 -3.42 7.80
C LEU A 283 18.10 -4.65 6.89
N GLY A 284 19.21 -5.36 6.82
CA GLY A 284 19.39 -6.49 5.91
C GLY A 284 18.41 -7.62 6.20
N ASP A 285 18.23 -7.96 7.47
CA ASP A 285 17.31 -9.01 7.89
C ASP A 285 15.84 -8.64 7.60
N VAL A 286 15.48 -7.35 7.71
CA VAL A 286 14.14 -6.85 7.36
C VAL A 286 13.85 -7.00 5.86
N PHE A 287 14.77 -6.58 4.98
CA PHE A 287 14.59 -6.73 3.53
C PHE A 287 14.45 -8.22 3.13
N LYS A 288 15.28 -9.09 3.70
CA LYS A 288 15.24 -10.54 3.42
C LYS A 288 13.94 -11.18 3.92
N SER A 289 13.48 -10.77 5.12
CA SER A 289 12.20 -11.24 5.67
C SER A 289 11.02 -10.82 4.80
N ILE A 290 10.95 -9.56 4.38
CA ILE A 290 9.91 -9.07 3.46
C ILE A 290 9.98 -9.82 2.14
N SER A 291 11.16 -9.97 1.53
CA SER A 291 11.31 -10.72 0.27
C SER A 291 10.82 -12.17 0.38
N THR A 292 11.11 -12.83 1.50
CA THR A 292 10.69 -14.22 1.77
C THR A 292 9.17 -14.30 1.96
N SER A 293 8.58 -13.34 2.67
CA SER A 293 7.13 -13.20 2.85
C SER A 293 6.41 -13.03 1.52
N ILE A 294 6.90 -12.15 0.64
CA ILE A 294 6.26 -11.91 -0.68
C ILE A 294 6.27 -13.18 -1.53
N GLU A 295 7.39 -13.91 -1.56
CA GLU A 295 7.50 -15.16 -2.30
C GLU A 295 6.55 -16.24 -1.74
N LYS A 296 6.51 -16.41 -0.42
CA LYS A 296 5.59 -17.31 0.26
C LYS A 296 4.14 -17.01 -0.14
N ASN A 297 3.76 -15.74 -0.09
CA ASN A 297 2.41 -15.30 -0.43
C ASN A 297 2.10 -15.46 -1.92
N LEU A 298 3.06 -15.26 -2.82
CA LEU A 298 2.90 -15.53 -4.25
C LEU A 298 2.72 -17.03 -4.53
N ILE A 299 3.39 -17.92 -3.79
CA ILE A 299 3.16 -19.37 -3.88
C ILE A 299 1.73 -19.71 -3.46
N ILE A 300 1.27 -19.15 -2.33
CA ILE A 300 -0.12 -19.31 -1.88
C ILE A 300 -1.09 -18.76 -2.94
N ARG A 301 -0.78 -17.60 -3.53
CA ARG A 301 -1.57 -16.98 -4.61
C ARG A 301 -1.64 -17.85 -5.86
N ILE A 302 -0.56 -18.55 -6.21
CA ILE A 302 -0.56 -19.49 -7.32
C ILE A 302 -1.56 -20.60 -7.04
N GLU A 303 -1.62 -21.14 -5.82
CA GLU A 303 -2.55 -22.20 -5.44
C GLU A 303 -3.99 -21.70 -5.35
N ASN A 304 -4.17 -20.50 -4.79
CA ASN A 304 -5.44 -19.83 -4.59
C ASN A 304 -5.43 -18.38 -5.13
N PRO A 305 -5.70 -18.19 -6.44
CA PRO A 305 -5.65 -16.87 -7.08
C PRO A 305 -6.69 -15.88 -6.58
N PHE A 306 -7.71 -16.28 -5.83
CA PHE A 306 -8.80 -15.44 -5.32
C PHE A 306 -9.03 -15.62 -3.80
N LEU A 307 -7.95 -15.78 -3.04
CA LEU A 307 -7.97 -15.98 -1.59
C LEU A 307 -8.83 -14.97 -0.81
N GLU A 308 -8.96 -13.72 -1.25
CA GLU A 308 -9.83 -12.73 -0.60
C GLU A 308 -11.30 -13.11 -0.74
N LEU A 309 -11.72 -13.63 -1.91
CA LEU A 309 -13.09 -14.11 -2.11
C LEU A 309 -13.38 -15.33 -1.23
N ASP A 310 -12.41 -16.23 -1.08
CA ASP A 310 -12.56 -17.39 -0.19
C ASP A 310 -12.65 -16.99 1.28
N PHE A 311 -11.88 -15.97 1.69
CA PHE A 311 -12.01 -15.36 3.00
C PHE A 311 -13.40 -14.73 3.18
N LEU A 312 -13.83 -13.89 2.23
CA LEU A 312 -15.13 -13.20 2.26
C LEU A 312 -16.31 -14.18 2.23
N ALA A 313 -16.11 -15.39 1.71
CA ALA A 313 -17.13 -16.45 1.73
C ALA A 313 -17.32 -17.07 3.13
N ARG A 314 -16.29 -17.05 4.00
CA ARG A 314 -16.32 -17.64 5.35
C ARG A 314 -16.81 -16.69 6.44
N ILE A 315 -16.70 -15.38 6.22
CA ILE A 315 -17.10 -14.38 7.21
C ILE A 315 -18.62 -14.23 7.32
N THR A 316 -19.06 -13.89 8.53
CA THR A 316 -20.43 -13.60 8.94
C THR A 316 -20.41 -12.50 10.02
N GLU A 317 -21.58 -11.93 10.32
CA GLU A 317 -21.75 -10.94 11.38
C GLU A 317 -21.23 -11.42 12.76
N SER A 318 -21.23 -12.72 13.04
CA SER A 318 -20.81 -13.23 14.35
C SER A 318 -19.34 -13.65 14.47
N ASN A 319 -18.60 -13.81 13.36
CA ASN A 319 -17.22 -14.33 13.39
C ASN A 319 -16.19 -13.45 12.66
N TYR A 320 -16.58 -12.31 12.08
CA TYR A 320 -15.70 -11.53 11.22
C TYR A 320 -14.39 -11.07 11.87
N LYS A 321 -14.37 -10.77 13.17
CA LYS A 321 -13.15 -10.38 13.89
C LYS A 321 -12.14 -11.51 13.98
N GLU A 322 -12.61 -12.71 14.33
CA GLU A 322 -11.79 -13.91 14.42
C GLU A 322 -11.25 -14.31 13.04
N GLU A 323 -12.12 -14.39 12.04
CA GLU A 323 -11.72 -14.72 10.67
C GLU A 323 -10.76 -13.68 10.08
N LEU A 324 -10.98 -12.38 10.33
CA LEU A 324 -10.08 -11.32 9.88
C LEU A 324 -8.71 -11.44 10.56
N THR A 325 -8.67 -11.74 11.85
CA THR A 325 -7.41 -11.99 12.59
C THR A 325 -6.67 -13.17 11.97
N ASN A 326 -7.34 -14.33 11.81
CA ASN A 326 -6.77 -15.52 11.20
C ASN A 326 -6.29 -15.25 9.76
N PHE A 327 -7.05 -14.48 8.99
CA PHE A 327 -6.67 -14.10 7.63
C PHE A 327 -5.41 -13.25 7.62
N ILE A 328 -5.33 -12.24 8.49
CA ILE A 328 -4.13 -11.40 8.64
C ILE A 328 -2.91 -12.25 9.04
N GLU A 329 -3.05 -13.17 9.99
CA GLU A 329 -1.96 -14.05 10.44
C GLU A 329 -1.41 -14.95 9.32
N ASN A 330 -2.29 -15.52 8.50
CA ASN A 330 -1.89 -16.40 7.39
C ASN A 330 -1.01 -15.68 6.35
N PHE A 331 -1.19 -14.37 6.18
CA PHE A 331 -0.42 -13.52 5.26
C PHE A 331 0.58 -12.64 6.00
N ASP A 332 1.34 -13.28 6.89
CA ASP A 332 2.47 -12.74 7.63
C ASP A 332 2.11 -11.71 8.69
N GLY A 333 0.85 -11.57 9.12
CA GLY A 333 0.52 -10.63 10.18
C GLY A 333 0.61 -9.16 9.78
N CYS A 334 0.43 -8.23 10.73
CA CYS A 334 0.67 -6.80 10.53
C CYS A 334 0.83 -6.03 11.85
N VAL A 335 1.43 -4.85 11.75
CA VAL A 335 1.42 -3.84 12.83
C VAL A 335 0.38 -2.77 12.49
N ILE A 336 -0.55 -2.58 13.42
CA ILE A 336 -1.62 -1.59 13.33
C ILE A 336 -1.38 -0.55 14.43
N TYR A 337 -1.31 0.72 14.02
CA TYR A 337 -1.28 1.86 14.93
C TYR A 337 -2.67 2.49 14.98
N ALA A 338 -3.40 2.25 16.06
CA ALA A 338 -4.76 2.76 16.24
C ALA A 338 -4.76 4.03 17.10
N ASP A 339 -5.28 5.13 16.57
CA ASP A 339 -5.49 6.39 17.30
C ASP A 339 -6.93 6.44 17.82
N ASP A 340 -7.12 6.66 19.12
CA ASP A 340 -8.44 6.78 19.72
C ASP A 340 -8.79 8.26 19.87
N GLN A 341 -9.57 8.79 18.92
CA GLN A 341 -9.97 10.19 18.92
C GLN A 341 -10.95 10.55 20.05
N SER A 342 -11.47 9.55 20.80
CA SER A 342 -12.45 9.74 21.87
C SER A 342 -11.84 9.94 23.26
N MET A 343 -10.55 9.61 23.44
CA MET A 343 -9.87 9.75 24.73
C MET A 343 -9.17 11.11 24.83
N GLU A 344 -9.18 11.73 26.02
CA GLU A 344 -8.36 12.91 26.32
C GLU A 344 -6.92 12.69 25.84
N LEU A 345 -6.30 13.76 25.30
CA LEU A 345 -4.95 13.89 24.71
C LEU A 345 -3.79 13.18 25.46
N SER A 346 -3.85 11.87 25.67
CA SER A 346 -2.75 11.04 26.14
C SER A 346 -1.94 10.56 24.94
N GLY A 347 -1.62 11.48 24.02
CA GLY A 347 -0.51 11.52 23.07
C GLY A 347 0.06 10.24 22.43
N GLY A 348 -0.66 9.13 22.31
CA GLY A 348 -0.07 7.88 21.84
C GLY A 348 -1.05 6.92 21.17
N TYR A 349 -0.65 6.41 20.02
CA TYR A 349 -1.31 5.32 19.31
C TYR A 349 -1.30 4.03 20.16
N GLN A 350 -2.42 3.31 20.16
CA GLN A 350 -2.45 1.91 20.55
C GLN A 350 -1.77 1.09 19.45
N LYS A 351 -0.67 0.40 19.79
CA LYS A 351 -0.02 -0.57 18.90
C LYS A 351 -0.71 -1.93 19.04
N ILE A 352 -1.29 -2.43 17.96
CA ILE A 352 -1.89 -3.76 17.87
C ILE A 352 -1.02 -4.57 16.90
N ILE A 353 -0.63 -5.78 17.32
CA ILE A 353 0.14 -6.72 16.49
C ILE A 353 -0.72 -7.96 16.27
N ILE A 354 -0.78 -8.42 15.04
CA ILE A 354 -1.43 -9.67 14.64
C ILE A 354 -0.40 -10.48 13.89
N GLY A 355 -0.25 -11.78 14.21
CA GLY A 355 0.75 -12.66 13.62
C GLY A 355 2.00 -12.84 14.48
N ASP A 356 3.07 -13.38 13.88
CA ASP A 356 4.30 -13.72 14.61
C ASP A 356 5.03 -12.45 15.09
N ASP A 357 4.99 -12.24 16.40
CA ASP A 357 5.68 -11.16 17.08
C ASP A 357 7.19 -11.12 16.76
N SER A 358 7.86 -12.23 16.43
CA SER A 358 9.31 -12.22 16.18
C SER A 358 9.73 -11.41 14.94
N VAL A 359 8.85 -11.29 13.94
CA VAL A 359 9.09 -10.52 12.71
C VAL A 359 8.74 -9.03 12.88
N PHE A 360 7.72 -8.71 13.68
CA PHE A 360 7.16 -7.35 13.81
C PHE A 360 7.49 -6.63 15.14
N ASN A 361 8.01 -7.36 16.13
CA ASN A 361 8.41 -6.80 17.43
C ASN A 361 9.86 -6.28 17.42
N GLN A 362 10.59 -6.44 16.31
CA GLN A 362 11.82 -5.72 16.01
C GLN A 362 11.50 -4.27 15.59
N GLU A 363 10.83 -3.54 16.50
CA GLU A 363 10.29 -2.21 16.23
C GLU A 363 11.40 -1.26 15.76
N LYS A 364 12.59 -1.39 16.37
CA LYS A 364 13.73 -0.53 16.07
C LYS A 364 14.31 -0.81 14.68
N GLU A 365 14.45 -2.07 14.32
CA GLU A 365 14.94 -2.56 13.04
C GLU A 365 13.98 -2.15 11.92
N PHE A 366 12.69 -2.41 12.12
CA PHE A 366 11.65 -2.04 11.16
C PHE A 366 11.57 -0.52 11.00
N MET A 367 11.56 0.26 12.08
CA MET A 367 11.62 1.72 12.00
C MET A 367 12.91 2.22 11.32
N THR A 368 14.04 1.52 11.51
CA THR A 368 15.33 1.87 10.87
C THR A 368 15.26 1.66 9.37
N PHE A 369 14.65 0.56 8.93
CA PHE A 369 14.33 0.31 7.53
C PHE A 369 13.48 1.45 6.93
N GLN A 370 12.39 1.83 7.60
CA GLN A 370 11.49 2.90 7.14
C GLN A 370 12.23 4.24 6.99
N CYS A 371 13.03 4.62 7.99
CA CYS A 371 13.87 5.81 7.92
C CYS A 371 14.93 5.73 6.81
N SER A 372 15.48 4.55 6.53
CA SER A 372 16.51 4.34 5.50
C SER A 372 15.97 4.55 4.10
N ILE A 373 14.76 4.05 3.81
CA ILE A 373 14.08 4.29 2.53
C ILE A 373 13.76 5.78 2.36
N PHE A 374 13.24 6.42 3.41
CA PHE A 374 12.98 7.85 3.40
C PHE A 374 14.22 8.68 3.06
N LEU A 375 15.36 8.36 3.70
CA LEU A 375 16.64 9.03 3.43
C LEU A 375 17.09 8.85 1.98
N ALA A 376 16.94 7.64 1.44
CA ALA A 376 17.31 7.34 0.06
C ALA A 376 16.54 8.20 -0.95
N ILE A 377 15.22 8.29 -0.76
CA ILE A 377 14.34 9.11 -1.61
C ILE A 377 14.67 10.60 -1.45
N LYS A 378 14.94 11.07 -0.21
CA LYS A 378 15.24 12.47 0.07
C LYS A 378 16.55 12.94 -0.57
N ASN A 379 17.64 12.21 -0.39
CA ASN A 379 18.98 12.65 -0.81
C ASN A 379 19.11 12.81 -2.33
N LEU A 380 18.30 12.09 -3.11
CA LEU A 380 18.25 12.20 -4.57
C LEU A 380 17.46 13.44 -5.05
N ASN A 381 16.42 13.85 -4.33
CA ASN A 381 15.72 15.11 -4.64
C ASN A 381 16.62 16.33 -4.39
N GLY A 382 17.46 16.26 -3.35
CA GLY A 382 18.43 17.32 -3.05
C GLY A 382 19.52 17.49 -4.11
N SER A 383 19.77 16.47 -4.94
CA SER A 383 20.78 16.49 -6.01
C SER A 383 20.20 16.73 -7.41
N SER A 384 18.88 16.71 -7.58
CA SER A 384 18.23 16.90 -8.89
C SER A 384 16.80 17.42 -8.76
N THR A 385 16.61 18.73 -9.04
CA THR A 385 15.43 19.34 -9.70
C THR A 385 14.04 18.72 -9.45
N PHE A 386 13.62 18.51 -8.21
CA PHE A 386 12.22 18.25 -7.88
C PHE A 386 11.69 19.40 -6.99
N ASP A 387 10.85 20.27 -7.56
CA ASP A 387 10.22 21.45 -6.92
C ASP A 387 9.07 21.08 -5.96
N GLU A 388 9.23 20.06 -5.11
CA GLU A 388 8.25 19.75 -4.06
C GLU A 388 8.89 19.90 -2.68
N GLU A 389 8.40 20.86 -1.90
CA GLU A 389 8.59 20.90 -0.44
C GLU A 389 8.00 19.61 0.17
N ARG A 390 8.79 18.54 0.22
CA ARG A 390 8.38 17.30 0.87
C ARG A 390 8.49 17.43 2.37
N GLU A 391 7.52 16.87 3.08
CA GLU A 391 7.47 16.78 4.54
C GLU A 391 8.85 16.40 5.12
N TYR A 392 9.44 17.31 5.88
CA TYR A 392 10.75 17.11 6.50
C TYR A 392 10.70 16.28 7.79
N SER A 393 9.52 15.79 8.16
CA SER A 393 9.29 15.02 9.38
C SER A 393 9.84 13.60 9.28
N CYS A 394 10.39 13.10 10.38
CA CYS A 394 10.76 11.70 10.52
C CYS A 394 9.53 10.80 10.26
N PRO A 395 9.61 9.79 9.36
CA PRO A 395 8.44 9.00 8.96
C PRO A 395 7.83 8.16 10.09
N VAL A 396 8.62 7.91 11.14
CA VAL A 396 8.22 7.16 12.34
C VAL A 396 7.88 8.07 13.52
N PHE A 397 7.89 9.40 13.33
CA PHE A 397 7.76 10.35 14.42
C PHE A 397 6.52 10.07 15.26
N ASP A 398 5.35 9.92 14.63
CA ASP A 398 4.07 9.81 15.31
C ASP A 398 3.99 8.64 16.30
N TYR A 399 4.65 7.52 16.01
CA TYR A 399 4.55 6.27 16.79
C TYR A 399 5.87 5.82 17.46
N CYS A 400 6.99 6.50 17.22
CA CYS A 400 8.25 6.17 17.88
C CYS A 400 8.19 6.49 19.39
N LYS A 401 8.59 5.54 20.23
CA LYS A 401 8.67 5.68 21.70
C LYS A 401 10.08 5.97 22.23
N ASN A 402 11.07 6.11 21.34
CA ASN A 402 12.45 6.35 21.76
C ASN A 402 12.60 7.72 22.44
N ILE A 403 13.34 7.77 23.55
CA ILE A 403 13.54 8.99 24.35
C ILE A 403 14.12 10.15 23.54
N ASN A 404 14.95 9.86 22.52
CA ASN A 404 15.53 10.88 21.65
C ASN A 404 14.47 11.64 20.84
N LYS A 405 13.31 11.04 20.54
CA LYS A 405 12.18 11.76 19.93
C LYS A 405 11.66 12.84 20.87
N THR A 406 11.51 12.53 22.15
CA THR A 406 10.99 13.47 23.16
C THR A 406 12.00 14.57 23.44
N GLU A 407 13.27 14.22 23.62
CA GLU A 407 14.35 15.19 23.90
C GLU A 407 14.65 16.11 22.71
N HIS A 408 14.51 15.60 21.47
CA HIS A 408 14.86 16.31 20.24
C HIS A 408 13.67 16.47 19.29
N GLN A 409 12.46 16.70 19.83
CA GLN A 409 11.22 16.73 19.07
C GLN A 409 11.27 17.67 17.85
N HIS A 410 11.80 18.88 18.03
CA HIS A 410 11.96 19.85 16.95
C HIS A 410 12.85 19.31 15.82
N ILE A 411 13.95 18.61 16.14
CA ILE A 411 14.85 18.03 15.14
C ILE A 411 14.15 16.89 14.39
N CYS A 412 13.48 15.99 15.12
CA CYS A 412 12.70 14.90 14.49
C CYS A 412 11.61 15.40 13.53
N LEU A 413 10.96 16.53 13.84
CA LEU A 413 9.89 17.10 13.03
C LEU A 413 10.40 17.93 11.84
N THR A 414 11.48 18.68 12.01
CA THR A 414 11.86 19.71 11.01
C THR A 414 13.14 19.37 10.26
N ALA A 415 14.06 18.63 10.88
CA ALA A 415 15.38 18.38 10.32
C ALA A 415 16.00 17.07 10.87
N PRO A 416 15.38 15.89 10.64
CA PRO A 416 15.80 14.65 11.28
C PRO A 416 17.22 14.21 10.87
N HIS A 417 17.69 14.63 9.69
CA HIS A 417 19.07 14.50 9.20
C HIS A 417 20.13 15.23 10.03
N ASN A 418 19.74 16.20 10.85
CA ASN A 418 20.62 16.91 11.77
C ASN A 418 20.68 16.24 13.16
N HIS A 419 20.09 15.05 13.33
CA HIS A 419 20.27 14.28 14.56
C HIS A 419 21.76 14.07 14.84
N LEU A 420 22.11 14.11 16.13
CA LEU A 420 23.48 13.84 16.59
C LEU A 420 23.98 12.49 16.06
N LYS A 421 25.30 12.39 15.84
CA LYS A 421 25.93 11.16 15.35
C LYS A 421 25.56 9.96 16.26
N PRO A 422 25.38 8.77 15.66
CA PRO A 422 25.02 7.59 16.43
C PRO A 422 26.05 7.31 17.53
N ASP A 423 25.58 7.02 18.75
CA ASP A 423 26.44 6.51 19.81
C ASP A 423 26.82 5.04 19.55
N ALA A 424 27.98 4.63 20.06
CA ALA A 424 28.43 3.24 19.98
C ALA A 424 27.72 2.32 21.01
N HIS A 425 26.82 2.87 21.83
CA HIS A 425 26.22 2.17 22.98
C HIS A 425 24.77 1.72 22.75
N GLY A 426 24.24 1.91 21.54
CA GLY A 426 23.00 1.29 21.11
C GLY A 426 21.73 2.05 21.51
N ASN A 427 21.81 3.26 22.06
CA ASN A 427 20.64 4.09 22.35
C ASN A 427 20.13 4.88 21.12
N ASN A 428 20.78 4.68 19.98
CA ASN A 428 20.43 5.34 18.72
C ASN A 428 18.94 5.18 18.39
N CYS A 429 18.31 6.30 18.02
CA CYS A 429 16.98 6.25 17.44
C CYS A 429 17.05 5.59 16.04
N PRO A 430 15.93 5.07 15.53
CA PRO A 430 15.90 4.43 14.22
C PRO A 430 16.43 5.30 13.08
N PHE A 431 16.22 6.62 13.14
CA PHE A 431 16.71 7.55 12.13
C PHE A 431 18.25 7.69 12.14
N GLN A 432 18.86 7.71 13.32
CA GLN A 432 20.33 7.75 13.46
C GLN A 432 20.96 6.47 12.90
N LEU A 433 20.36 5.31 13.20
CA LEU A 433 20.79 4.04 12.62
C LEU A 433 20.65 4.04 11.10
N ALA A 434 19.52 4.53 10.58
CA ALA A 434 19.28 4.61 9.14
C ALA A 434 20.33 5.46 8.42
N THR A 435 20.67 6.61 9.01
CA THR A 435 21.72 7.50 8.49
C THR A 435 23.07 6.80 8.45
N TYR A 436 23.43 6.11 9.53
CA TYR A 436 24.67 5.34 9.60
C TYR A 436 24.73 4.24 8.54
N LYS A 437 23.63 3.50 8.34
CA LYS A 437 23.55 2.41 7.36
C LYS A 437 23.56 2.90 5.91
N TYR A 438 22.95 4.06 5.67
CA TYR A 438 22.84 4.64 4.34
C TYR A 438 24.14 5.30 3.88
N ASP A 439 24.87 5.98 4.78
CA ASP A 439 26.11 6.68 4.43
C ASP A 439 27.35 5.81 4.66
N LEU A 440 27.84 5.23 3.55
CA LEU A 440 29.04 4.39 3.52
C LEU A 440 30.31 5.10 4.02
N LYS A 441 30.40 6.44 3.96
CA LYS A 441 31.57 7.18 4.46
C LYS A 441 31.70 7.06 5.98
N ASN A 442 30.58 6.83 6.69
CA ASN A 442 30.61 6.58 8.13
C ASN A 442 31.19 5.21 8.49
N HIS A 443 31.19 4.23 7.57
CA HIS A 443 31.76 2.91 7.81
C HIS A 443 33.28 2.86 7.58
N TYR A 444 33.79 3.73 6.71
CA TYR A 444 35.21 3.79 6.34
C TYR A 444 35.94 5.00 6.92
N GLY A 445 35.47 5.51 8.07
CA GLY A 445 35.91 6.78 8.64
C GLY A 445 37.41 7.06 8.47
N ASP A 446 37.70 8.24 7.92
CA ASP A 446 38.99 8.94 7.83
C ASP A 446 40.23 8.04 7.96
N SER A 447 40.62 7.40 6.85
CA SER A 447 42.03 7.00 6.64
C SER A 447 42.84 8.17 6.09
#